data_AF-A0A3D9ZJ10-F1
#
_entry.id   AF-A0A3D9ZJ10-F1
#
_cell.length_a   1.000
_cell.length_b   1.000
_cell.length_c   1.000
_cell.angle_alpha   90.00
_cell.angle_beta   90.00
_cell.angle_gamma   90.00
#
_symmetry.space_group_name_H-M   'P 1'
#
loop_
_entity.id
_entity.type
_entity.pdbx_description
1 polymer ?
#
loop_
_entity_poly.entity_id
_entity_poly.type
_entity_poly.pdbx_seq_one_letter_code
_entity_poly.pdbx_strand_id
1 'polypeptide(L)'
;MTLQSGLPASGELDLPALDAVAMSYAQRSGDDARRLARERLVRSAMPFAGRLARRYRGRGEPMDDLEQVARLGLLKAVDRFDPERGAFTGFAAATIIGELRRHFRDRTWGVHVPRRMQELSIEVNRASTEMTAKLRRSPTVPELAERLRVDEDDVLAALETAAAYTPLSLNMPARAESEAELGDLIGGADVGLEAVDDRLTVASLLCRLPERERRILALRFYGNKTQTEIATELGISQMHVSRLLSRALAWLREAMLSDAPKQWQAGMGPGEHHEITVQRRDKASLVRLDVAGEVDRDTADPLRAALLEAVQAVSDRPQPREVAVSLAGVPIIDAAGVSALLAGLEAARAAGVRLRIGDMQVYVRRTLRVAGLNPIMSAPHA
;
A
#
# COMPACT_ATOMS: atom_id res chain seq x y z
N MET A 1 27.46 20.31 63.96
CA MET A 1 28.24 20.17 62.72
C MET A 1 27.59 21.06 61.68
N THR A 2 28.42 21.89 61.06
CA THR A 2 28.15 23.20 60.49
C THR A 2 27.26 23.18 59.25
N LEU A 3 26.20 24.00 59.24
CA LEU A 3 25.56 24.48 58.01
C LEU A 3 25.67 26.01 57.98
N GLN A 4 26.83 26.48 57.52
CA GLN A 4 27.05 27.82 56.96
C GLN A 4 26.79 27.68 55.45
N SER A 5 25.74 28.30 54.92
CA SER A 5 25.74 29.64 54.31
C SER A 5 26.04 29.62 52.81
N GLY A 6 25.10 30.19 52.03
CA GLY A 6 25.46 30.85 50.78
C GLY A 6 24.58 30.54 49.57
N LEU A 7 23.36 31.08 49.52
CA LEU A 7 22.76 31.60 48.28
C LEU A 7 21.83 32.78 48.68
N PRO A 8 22.02 34.00 48.14
CA PRO A 8 21.23 35.15 48.52
C PRO A 8 19.76 34.99 48.10
N ALA A 9 18.85 35.36 49.00
CA ALA A 9 17.42 35.44 48.74
C ALA A 9 17.16 36.34 47.51
N SER A 10 16.47 35.76 46.53
CA SER A 10 16.02 36.46 45.33
C SER A 10 15.11 37.63 45.72
N GLY A 11 15.40 38.83 45.22
CA GLY A 11 14.62 40.04 45.50
C GLY A 11 13.12 39.80 45.35
N GLU A 12 12.37 40.19 46.38
CA GLU A 12 10.92 40.24 46.34
C GLU A 12 10.50 41.01 45.10
N LEU A 13 9.63 40.42 44.29
CA LEU A 13 9.07 41.19 43.19
C LEU A 13 8.00 42.11 43.73
N ASP A 14 8.30 43.38 43.67
CA ASP A 14 7.39 44.45 44.01
C ASP A 14 6.31 44.58 42.91
N LEU A 15 5.20 43.87 43.11
CA LEU A 15 4.03 43.93 42.22
C LEU A 15 3.45 45.36 42.14
N PRO A 16 3.29 46.10 43.25
CA PRO A 16 2.94 47.52 43.21
C PRO A 16 3.88 48.38 42.33
N ALA A 17 5.20 48.17 42.40
CA ALA A 17 6.12 48.89 41.53
C ALA A 17 5.93 48.55 40.05
N LEU A 18 5.64 47.28 39.71
CA LEU A 18 5.31 46.91 38.33
C LEU A 18 4.03 47.58 37.84
N ASP A 19 3.00 47.65 38.69
CA ASP A 19 1.75 48.34 38.36
C ASP A 19 1.97 49.85 38.17
N ALA A 20 2.85 50.48 38.96
CA ALA A 20 3.22 51.88 38.77
C ALA A 20 3.96 52.13 37.44
N VAL A 21 4.89 51.24 37.06
CA VAL A 21 5.59 51.31 35.75
C VAL A 21 4.60 51.12 34.60
N ALA A 22 3.62 50.23 34.75
CA ALA A 22 2.58 50.00 33.74
C ALA A 22 1.66 51.22 33.59
N MET A 23 1.29 51.88 34.69
CA MET A 23 0.53 53.12 34.67
C MET A 23 1.30 54.25 33.95
N SER A 24 2.60 54.36 34.22
CA SER A 24 3.47 55.32 33.52
C SER A 24 3.56 55.02 32.02
N TYR A 25 3.56 53.76 31.61
CA TYR A 25 3.48 53.37 30.20
C TYR A 25 2.15 53.79 29.56
N ALA A 26 1.03 53.56 30.23
CA ALA A 26 -0.30 53.86 29.69
C ALA A 26 -0.54 55.37 29.48
N GLN A 27 0.07 56.22 30.30
CA GLN A 27 -0.07 57.69 30.25
C GLN A 27 0.81 58.37 29.18
N ARG A 28 1.69 57.64 28.49
CA ARG A 28 2.63 58.23 27.51
C ARG A 28 1.99 58.35 26.13
N SER A 29 1.99 59.56 25.61
CA SER A 29 1.58 59.91 24.24
C SER A 29 2.81 60.24 23.38
N GLY A 30 2.86 59.74 22.14
CA GLY A 30 3.98 59.89 21.19
C GLY A 30 4.81 58.62 21.01
N ASP A 31 5.21 58.34 19.77
CA ASP A 31 5.73 57.03 19.35
C ASP A 31 7.05 56.64 20.04
N ASP A 32 8.01 57.56 20.14
CA ASP A 32 9.32 57.27 20.74
C ASP A 32 9.25 57.12 22.26
N ALA A 33 8.51 58.00 22.94
CA ALA A 33 8.32 57.96 24.38
C ALA A 33 7.54 56.70 24.81
N ARG A 34 6.54 56.31 24.01
CA ARG A 34 5.74 55.09 24.23
C ARG A 34 6.58 53.84 23.99
N ARG A 35 7.46 53.82 22.96
CA ARG A 35 8.38 52.71 22.71
C ARG A 35 9.34 52.49 23.88
N LEU A 36 10.00 53.54 24.37
CA LEU A 36 10.91 53.44 25.52
C LEU A 36 10.20 53.02 26.81
N ALA A 37 8.99 53.52 27.04
CA ALA A 37 8.18 53.12 28.19
C ALA A 37 7.75 51.64 28.09
N ARG A 38 7.39 51.17 26.89
CA ARG A 38 7.08 49.76 26.62
C ARG A 38 8.27 48.87 26.92
N GLU A 39 9.46 49.20 26.42
CA GLU A 39 10.68 48.43 26.68
C GLU A 39 11.00 48.36 28.17
N ARG A 40 10.82 49.46 28.90
CA ARG A 40 11.02 49.50 30.35
C ARG A 40 10.04 48.59 31.09
N LEU A 41 8.75 48.64 30.72
CA LEU A 41 7.72 47.79 31.31
C LEU A 41 8.01 46.31 31.06
N VAL A 42 8.32 45.94 29.81
CA VAL A 42 8.68 44.56 29.44
C VAL A 42 9.89 44.09 30.25
N ARG A 43 10.97 44.89 30.31
CA ARG A 43 12.18 44.53 31.06
C ARG A 43 11.91 44.34 32.55
N SER A 44 11.13 45.23 33.15
CA SER A 44 10.79 45.15 34.57
C SER A 44 9.93 43.94 34.88
N ALA A 45 9.02 43.57 33.98
CA ALA A 45 8.10 42.45 34.16
C ALA A 45 8.64 41.08 33.69
N MET A 46 9.83 41.00 33.09
CA MET A 46 10.43 39.71 32.68
C MET A 46 10.60 38.71 33.85
N PRO A 47 11.13 39.09 35.03
CA PRO A 47 11.22 38.19 36.18
C PRO A 47 9.86 37.70 36.69
N PHE A 48 8.81 38.51 36.53
CA PHE A 48 7.43 38.15 36.87
C PHE A 48 6.92 37.01 35.99
N ALA A 49 7.10 37.13 34.67
CA ALA A 49 6.76 36.08 33.72
C ALA A 49 7.56 34.78 33.99
N GLY A 50 8.87 34.88 34.26
CA GLY A 50 9.70 33.72 34.59
C GLY A 50 9.25 32.98 35.84
N ARG A 51 8.78 33.68 36.89
CA ARG A 51 8.19 33.01 38.06
C ARG A 51 6.89 32.28 37.75
N LEU A 52 6.04 32.83 36.88
CA LEU A 52 4.81 32.16 36.47
C LEU A 52 5.14 30.89 35.66
N ALA A 53 6.14 30.93 34.79
CA ALA A 53 6.63 29.75 34.06
C ALA A 53 7.16 28.66 34.99
N ARG A 54 7.93 29.02 36.04
CA ARG A 54 8.49 28.07 37.01
C ARG A 54 7.45 27.20 37.73
N ARG A 55 6.19 27.66 37.86
CA ARG A 55 5.08 26.87 38.40
C ARG A 55 4.69 25.68 37.52
N TYR A 56 5.20 25.64 36.28
CA TYR A 56 4.98 24.59 35.29
C TYR A 56 6.19 23.70 35.03
N ARG A 57 7.24 23.81 35.85
CA ARG A 57 8.39 22.89 35.82
C ARG A 57 7.95 21.43 35.97
N GLY A 58 8.62 20.54 35.24
CA GLY A 58 8.45 19.09 35.39
C GLY A 58 7.18 18.54 34.73
N ARG A 59 6.58 19.28 33.79
CA ARG A 59 5.38 18.86 33.04
C ARG A 59 5.69 18.40 31.61
N GLY A 60 6.91 17.95 31.33
CA GLY A 60 7.30 17.42 30.01
C GLY A 60 7.85 18.45 29.02
N GLU A 61 7.86 19.74 29.33
CA GLU A 61 8.44 20.80 28.50
C GLU A 61 9.74 21.36 29.12
N PRO A 62 10.77 21.69 28.32
CA PRO A 62 11.97 22.37 28.78
C PRO A 62 11.65 23.71 29.46
N MET A 63 12.39 24.06 30.52
CA MET A 63 12.16 25.31 31.25
C MET A 63 12.32 26.54 30.34
N ASP A 64 13.32 26.53 29.46
CA ASP A 64 13.61 27.65 28.56
C ASP A 64 12.44 27.94 27.60
N ASP A 65 11.75 26.89 27.15
CA ASP A 65 10.57 27.01 26.29
C ASP A 65 9.38 27.57 27.06
N LEU A 66 9.16 27.10 28.29
CA LEU A 66 8.13 27.66 29.18
C LEU A 66 8.38 29.14 29.49
N GLU A 67 9.63 29.53 29.70
CA GLU A 67 10.00 30.93 29.89
C GLU A 67 9.73 31.76 28.62
N GLN A 68 10.02 31.24 27.43
CA GLN A 68 9.71 31.92 26.17
C GLN A 68 8.19 32.10 25.97
N VAL A 69 7.39 31.07 26.24
CA VAL A 69 5.93 31.16 26.17
C VAL A 69 5.40 32.20 27.16
N ALA A 70 5.92 32.22 28.39
CA ALA A 70 5.54 33.22 29.37
C ALA A 70 5.93 34.65 28.95
N ARG A 71 7.11 34.83 28.32
CA ARG A 71 7.55 36.11 27.74
C ARG A 71 6.63 36.56 26.59
N LEU A 72 6.18 35.64 25.73
CA LEU A 72 5.20 35.95 24.69
C LEU A 72 3.86 36.40 25.28
N GLY A 73 3.39 35.71 26.33
CA GLY A 73 2.20 36.12 27.08
C GLY A 73 2.34 37.48 27.75
N LEU A 74 3.53 37.80 28.26
CA LEU A 74 3.84 39.12 28.81
C LEU A 74 3.73 40.22 27.75
N LEU A 75 4.32 40.03 26.56
CA LEU A 75 4.23 41.00 25.47
C LEU A 75 2.77 41.27 25.09
N LYS A 76 1.98 40.20 24.95
CA LYS A 76 0.54 40.28 24.68
C LYS A 76 -0.25 41.00 25.76
N ALA A 77 0.18 40.91 27.02
CA ALA A 77 -0.43 41.61 28.15
C ALA A 77 -0.06 43.09 28.13
N VAL A 78 1.21 43.42 27.86
CA VAL A 78 1.68 44.81 27.72
C VAL A 78 0.94 45.52 26.58
N ASP A 79 0.81 44.88 25.43
CA ASP A 79 0.19 45.50 24.25
C ASP A 79 -1.33 45.72 24.39
N ARG A 80 -1.99 44.99 25.31
CA ARG A 80 -3.45 45.05 25.54
C ARG A 80 -3.82 45.60 26.92
N PHE A 81 -2.86 46.12 27.67
CA PHE A 81 -3.12 46.64 28.99
C PHE A 81 -3.94 47.92 28.92
N ASP A 82 -4.99 47.97 29.74
CA ASP A 82 -5.88 49.11 29.90
C ASP A 82 -5.96 49.46 31.40
N PRO A 83 -5.44 50.63 31.82
CA PRO A 83 -5.40 51.02 33.23
C PRO A 83 -6.79 51.24 33.83
N GLU A 84 -7.83 51.49 33.03
CA GLU A 84 -9.20 51.69 33.53
C GLU A 84 -9.83 50.38 34.03
N ARG A 85 -9.28 49.24 33.61
CA ARG A 85 -9.84 47.90 33.87
C ARG A 85 -9.18 47.19 35.06
N GLY A 86 -8.17 47.79 35.68
CA GLY A 86 -7.53 47.29 36.90
C GLY A 86 -6.00 47.20 36.83
N ALA A 87 -5.41 46.45 37.77
CA ALA A 87 -3.96 46.31 37.91
C ALA A 87 -3.34 45.49 36.77
N PHE A 88 -2.19 45.94 36.28
CA PHE A 88 -1.44 45.26 35.21
C PHE A 88 -1.01 43.86 35.62
N THR A 89 -0.50 43.70 36.85
CA THR A 89 -0.02 42.42 37.37
C THR A 89 -1.10 41.35 37.38
N GLY A 90 -2.34 41.69 37.75
CA GLY A 90 -3.49 40.80 37.69
C GLY A 90 -3.84 40.38 36.26
N PHE A 91 -3.93 41.35 35.35
CA PHE A 91 -4.21 41.09 33.93
C PHE A 91 -3.11 40.28 33.23
N ALA A 92 -1.85 40.63 33.48
CA ALA A 92 -0.68 39.95 32.95
C ALA A 92 -0.59 38.51 33.47
N ALA A 93 -0.88 38.27 34.75
CA ALA A 93 -0.93 36.90 35.30
C ALA A 93 -1.93 36.03 34.55
N ALA A 94 -3.17 36.51 34.36
CA ALA A 94 -4.21 35.77 33.65
C ALA A 94 -3.80 35.48 32.19
N THR A 95 -3.23 36.47 31.51
CA THR A 95 -2.77 36.34 30.11
C THR A 95 -1.61 35.35 29.98
N ILE A 96 -0.59 35.46 30.82
CA ILE A 96 0.59 34.58 30.82
C ILE A 96 0.20 33.14 31.14
N ILE A 97 -0.63 32.93 32.17
CA ILE A 97 -1.13 31.60 32.53
C ILE A 97 -1.98 31.01 31.39
N GLY A 98 -2.79 31.83 30.71
CA GLY A 98 -3.55 31.42 29.55
C GLY A 98 -2.67 30.91 28.40
N GLU A 99 -1.61 31.65 28.07
CA GLU A 99 -0.66 31.25 27.02
C GLU A 99 0.13 29.99 27.40
N LEU A 100 0.57 29.85 28.65
CA LEU A 100 1.21 28.63 29.15
C LEU A 100 0.28 27.42 29.02
N ARG A 101 -0.97 27.54 29.49
CA ARG A 101 -1.97 26.46 29.35
C ARG A 101 -2.27 26.12 27.91
N ARG A 102 -2.34 27.14 27.03
CA ARG A 102 -2.53 26.93 25.60
C ARG A 102 -1.35 26.18 24.98
N HIS A 103 -0.12 26.53 25.34
CA HIS A 103 1.07 25.82 24.86
C HIS A 103 1.04 24.33 25.22
N PHE A 104 0.73 24.00 26.48
CA PHE A 104 0.58 22.59 26.89
C PHE A 104 -0.54 21.85 26.15
N ARG A 105 -1.58 22.56 25.73
CA ARG A 105 -2.68 21.98 24.95
C ARG A 105 -2.29 21.75 23.48
N ASP A 106 -1.64 22.74 22.87
CA ASP A 106 -1.44 22.76 21.42
C ASP A 106 -0.13 22.07 20.99
N ARG A 107 0.89 21.97 21.87
CA ARG A 107 2.27 21.63 21.47
C ARG A 107 2.89 20.42 22.18
N THR A 108 2.36 20.00 23.33
CA THR A 108 3.00 18.95 24.17
C THR A 108 2.49 17.53 23.86
N TRP A 109 1.47 17.38 23.01
CA TRP A 109 0.94 16.07 22.65
C TRP A 109 1.88 15.36 21.67
N GLY A 110 2.40 14.19 22.05
CA GLY A 110 3.31 13.39 21.22
C GLY A 110 2.65 12.83 19.94
N VAL A 111 1.31 12.80 19.88
CA VAL A 111 0.51 12.36 18.74
C VAL A 111 -0.62 13.35 18.49
N HIS A 112 -1.00 13.56 17.22
CA HIS A 112 -2.13 14.41 16.87
C HIS A 112 -3.45 13.78 17.35
N VAL A 113 -4.04 14.36 18.39
CA VAL A 113 -5.35 13.94 18.94
C VAL A 113 -6.40 15.00 18.62
N PRO A 114 -7.61 14.62 18.14
CA PRO A 114 -8.70 15.56 17.89
C PRO A 114 -9.08 16.39 19.13
N ARG A 115 -9.39 17.67 18.92
CA ARG A 115 -9.60 18.65 20.00
C ARG A 115 -10.67 18.26 21.02
N ARG A 116 -11.80 17.70 20.56
CA ARG A 116 -12.88 17.20 21.44
C ARG A 116 -12.34 16.18 22.44
N MET A 117 -11.45 15.30 22.01
CA MET A 117 -10.91 14.21 22.81
C MET A 117 -9.86 14.71 23.82
N GLN A 118 -9.08 15.74 23.46
CA GLN A 118 -8.19 16.43 24.41
C GLN A 118 -8.97 17.11 25.54
N GLU A 119 -10.04 17.83 25.20
CA GLU A 119 -10.89 18.53 26.16
C GLU A 119 -11.58 17.53 27.09
N LEU A 120 -12.13 16.44 26.53
CA LEU A 120 -12.73 15.37 27.30
C LEU A 120 -11.72 14.67 28.24
N SER A 121 -10.50 14.40 27.80
CA SER A 121 -9.46 13.80 28.65
C SER A 121 -9.10 14.67 29.87
N ILE A 122 -9.06 16.00 29.71
CA ILE A 122 -8.88 16.94 30.83
C ILE A 122 -10.08 16.88 31.79
N GLU A 123 -11.30 16.82 31.27
CA GLU A 123 -12.52 16.73 32.08
C GLU A 123 -12.62 15.42 32.84
N VAL A 124 -12.28 14.29 32.19
CA VAL A 124 -12.22 12.95 32.80
C VAL A 124 -11.18 12.92 33.93
N ASN A 125 -9.98 13.45 33.72
CA ASN A 125 -8.96 13.51 34.77
C ASN A 125 -9.41 14.36 35.98
N ARG A 126 -10.05 15.51 35.73
CA ARG A 126 -10.61 16.35 36.80
C ARG A 126 -11.73 15.62 37.55
N ALA A 127 -12.69 15.06 36.83
CA ALA A 127 -13.80 14.32 37.43
C ALA A 127 -13.29 13.11 38.22
N SER A 128 -12.32 12.39 37.70
CA SER A 128 -11.68 11.26 38.38
C SER A 128 -11.05 11.67 39.70
N THR A 129 -10.31 12.80 39.72
CA THR A 129 -9.69 13.34 40.95
C THR A 129 -10.75 13.76 41.97
N GLU A 130 -11.77 14.50 41.54
CA GLU A 130 -12.85 14.97 42.42
C GLU A 130 -13.68 13.81 43.00
N MET A 131 -13.98 12.80 42.18
CA MET A 131 -14.74 11.62 42.60
C MET A 131 -13.91 10.71 43.48
N THR A 132 -12.61 10.54 43.21
CA THR A 132 -11.71 9.78 44.09
C THR A 132 -11.68 10.37 45.50
N ALA A 133 -11.64 11.71 45.61
CA ALA A 133 -11.70 12.39 46.90
C ALA A 133 -13.03 12.14 47.65
N LYS A 134 -14.15 12.03 46.93
CA LYS A 134 -15.49 11.82 47.50
C LYS A 134 -15.77 10.34 47.84
N LEU A 135 -15.44 9.44 46.92
CA LEU A 135 -15.74 8.00 47.01
C LEU A 135 -14.70 7.24 47.85
N ARG A 136 -13.53 7.85 48.12
CA ARG A 136 -12.35 7.21 48.74
C ARG A 136 -11.87 5.95 48.01
N ARG A 137 -12.18 5.84 46.73
CA ARG A 137 -11.71 4.83 45.78
C ARG A 137 -11.70 5.44 44.39
N SER A 138 -11.02 4.80 43.45
CA SER A 138 -11.10 5.19 42.04
C SER A 138 -12.53 5.01 41.51
N PRO A 139 -13.07 5.98 40.77
CA PRO A 139 -14.38 5.85 40.12
C PRO A 139 -14.32 4.84 38.97
N THR A 140 -15.45 4.21 38.66
CA THR A 140 -15.57 3.30 37.51
C THR A 140 -15.87 4.08 36.21
N VAL A 141 -15.70 3.44 35.06
CA VAL A 141 -16.03 4.03 33.75
C VAL A 141 -17.50 4.44 33.65
N PRO A 142 -18.48 3.61 34.05
CA PRO A 142 -19.89 4.02 34.09
C PRO A 142 -20.15 5.24 34.99
N GLU A 143 -19.52 5.30 36.16
CA GLU A 143 -19.67 6.43 37.11
C GLU A 143 -19.12 7.74 36.53
N LEU A 144 -18.01 7.67 35.79
CA LEU A 144 -17.43 8.82 35.08
C LEU A 144 -18.33 9.26 33.91
N ALA A 145 -18.85 8.30 33.13
CA ALA A 145 -19.75 8.55 32.01
C ALA A 145 -21.03 9.24 32.49
N GLU A 146 -21.66 8.75 33.55
CA GLU A 146 -22.84 9.37 34.16
C GLU A 146 -22.56 10.80 34.66
N ARG A 147 -21.43 10.99 35.34
CA ARG A 147 -21.05 12.29 35.91
C ARG A 147 -20.78 13.36 34.84
N LEU A 148 -20.21 12.95 33.71
CA LEU A 148 -19.81 13.81 32.60
C LEU A 148 -20.87 13.88 31.50
N ARG A 149 -21.90 13.02 31.54
CA ARG A 149 -22.96 12.90 30.53
C ARG A 149 -22.42 12.60 29.13
N VAL A 150 -21.49 11.66 29.08
CA VAL A 150 -20.89 11.14 27.84
C VAL A 150 -21.05 9.62 27.80
N ASP A 151 -20.80 9.04 26.64
CA ASP A 151 -20.81 7.58 26.48
C ASP A 151 -19.60 6.93 27.20
N GLU A 152 -19.74 5.67 27.61
CA GLU A 152 -18.63 4.91 28.22
C GLU A 152 -17.46 4.74 27.24
N ASP A 153 -17.74 4.57 25.95
CA ASP A 153 -16.71 4.47 24.91
C ASP A 153 -15.90 5.77 24.79
N ASP A 154 -16.57 6.92 24.90
CA ASP A 154 -15.93 8.24 24.90
C ASP A 154 -15.03 8.42 26.15
N VAL A 155 -15.43 7.88 27.31
CA VAL A 155 -14.61 7.89 28.54
C VAL A 155 -13.39 6.98 28.39
N LEU A 156 -13.57 5.77 27.87
CA LEU A 156 -12.47 4.84 27.59
C LEU A 156 -11.46 5.45 26.63
N ALA A 157 -11.93 5.99 25.52
CA ALA A 157 -11.08 6.68 24.55
C ALA A 157 -10.35 7.88 25.19
N ALA A 158 -11.00 8.65 26.06
CA ALA A 158 -10.39 9.77 26.76
C ALA A 158 -9.33 9.35 27.80
N LEU A 159 -9.51 8.19 28.45
CA LEU A 159 -8.53 7.59 29.36
C LEU A 159 -7.31 7.07 28.60
N GLU A 160 -7.51 6.38 27.47
CA GLU A 160 -6.42 5.94 26.58
C GLU A 160 -5.65 7.13 25.99
N THR A 161 -6.38 8.18 25.63
CA THR A 161 -5.83 9.44 25.12
C THR A 161 -4.89 10.10 26.13
N ALA A 162 -5.11 9.93 27.44
CA ALA A 162 -4.22 10.47 28.45
C ALA A 162 -2.81 9.84 28.37
N ALA A 163 -2.70 8.58 27.92
CA ALA A 163 -1.40 7.92 27.67
C ALA A 163 -0.67 8.48 26.44
N ALA A 164 -1.37 9.13 25.50
CA ALA A 164 -0.78 9.80 24.35
C ALA A 164 -0.15 11.17 24.69
N TYR A 165 -0.37 11.70 25.90
CA TYR A 165 0.20 12.97 26.34
C TYR A 165 1.72 12.89 26.56
N THR A 166 2.23 11.75 27.01
CA THR A 166 3.67 11.51 27.12
C THR A 166 3.94 10.02 26.83
N PRO A 167 4.32 9.68 25.60
CA PRO A 167 4.65 8.30 25.28
C PRO A 167 5.85 7.84 26.13
N LEU A 168 5.83 6.58 26.54
CA LEU A 168 6.99 5.96 27.18
C LEU A 168 8.14 5.88 26.16
N SER A 169 9.35 6.17 26.63
CA SER A 169 10.55 5.99 25.81
C SER A 169 10.82 4.50 25.64
N LEU A 170 11.09 4.06 24.40
CA LEU A 170 11.55 2.70 24.13
C LEU A 170 12.92 2.42 24.76
N ASN A 171 13.71 3.47 24.99
CA ASN A 171 15.03 3.36 25.60
C ASN A 171 14.98 3.41 27.14
N MET A 172 13.78 3.38 27.72
CA MET A 172 13.64 3.28 29.17
C MET A 172 14.04 1.86 29.61
N PRO A 173 14.79 1.69 30.71
CA PRO A 173 15.09 0.37 31.24
C PRO A 173 13.80 -0.40 31.52
N ALA A 174 13.69 -1.63 31.01
CA ALA A 174 12.50 -2.45 31.19
C ALA A 174 12.28 -2.85 32.67
N ARG A 175 13.35 -2.91 33.46
CA ARG A 175 13.33 -3.16 34.90
C ARG A 175 14.47 -2.38 35.55
N ALA A 176 14.30 -1.99 36.81
CA ALA A 176 15.23 -1.11 37.53
C ALA A 176 16.71 -1.58 37.57
N GLU A 177 16.96 -2.88 37.35
CA GLU A 177 18.30 -3.51 37.37
C GLU A 177 18.63 -4.24 36.06
N SER A 178 17.86 -4.03 34.99
CA SER A 178 18.07 -4.69 33.70
C SER A 178 18.80 -3.76 32.72
N GLU A 179 19.75 -4.32 31.98
CA GLU A 179 20.34 -3.68 30.80
C GLU A 179 19.38 -3.64 29.59
N ALA A 180 18.29 -4.42 29.62
CA ALA A 180 17.31 -4.46 28.54
C ALA A 180 16.43 -3.21 28.56
N GLU A 181 16.28 -2.60 27.39
CA GLU A 181 15.40 -1.47 27.18
C GLU A 181 13.97 -1.95 26.89
N LEU A 182 12.97 -1.09 27.09
CA LEU A 182 11.57 -1.40 26.81
C LEU A 182 11.37 -1.83 25.35
N GLY A 183 12.14 -1.24 24.43
CA GLY A 183 12.14 -1.55 23.00
C GLY A 183 12.60 -2.98 22.70
N ASP A 184 13.53 -3.53 23.47
CA ASP A 184 14.04 -4.90 23.28
C ASP A 184 12.98 -5.96 23.60
N LEU A 185 11.98 -5.61 24.42
CA LEU A 185 10.86 -6.48 24.74
C LEU A 185 9.75 -6.47 23.69
N ILE A 186 9.79 -5.52 22.75
CA ILE A 186 8.79 -5.42 21.68
C ILE A 186 9.19 -6.39 20.56
N GLY A 187 8.58 -7.58 20.59
CA GLY A 187 8.67 -8.55 19.51
C GLY A 187 7.95 -8.07 18.24
N GLY A 188 8.47 -8.45 17.08
CA GLY A 188 7.81 -8.30 15.79
C GLY A 188 7.17 -9.62 15.34
N ALA A 189 6.26 -9.53 14.36
CA ALA A 189 5.82 -10.72 13.64
C ALA A 189 7.02 -11.31 12.88
N ASP A 190 7.32 -12.58 13.13
CA ASP A 190 8.35 -13.30 12.39
C ASP A 190 7.75 -13.80 11.06
N VAL A 191 8.05 -13.05 10.00
CA VAL A 191 7.63 -13.36 8.62
C VAL A 191 8.11 -14.76 8.19
N GLY A 192 9.22 -15.24 8.74
CA GLY A 192 9.72 -16.59 8.50
C GLY A 192 8.78 -17.66 9.05
N LEU A 193 8.20 -17.41 10.22
CA LEU A 193 7.22 -18.26 10.91
C LEU A 193 5.86 -18.23 10.21
N GLU A 194 5.38 -17.04 9.80
CA GLU A 194 4.13 -16.92 9.02
C GLU A 194 4.20 -17.68 7.69
N ALA A 195 5.37 -17.70 7.04
CA ALA A 195 5.56 -18.40 5.78
C ALA A 195 5.74 -19.93 5.91
N VAL A 196 5.83 -20.50 7.13
CA VAL A 196 5.98 -21.95 7.33
C VAL A 196 4.74 -22.69 6.87
N ASP A 197 3.56 -22.23 7.27
CA ASP A 197 2.29 -22.86 6.94
C ASP A 197 2.03 -22.83 5.43
N ASP A 198 2.35 -21.71 4.78
CA ASP A 198 2.28 -21.56 3.32
C ASP A 198 3.22 -22.55 2.62
N ARG A 199 4.47 -22.68 3.10
CA ARG A 199 5.46 -23.60 2.52
C ARG A 199 5.05 -25.06 2.65
N LEU A 200 4.56 -25.47 3.82
CA LEU A 200 4.09 -26.83 4.06
C LEU A 200 2.87 -27.16 3.18
N THR A 201 1.93 -26.22 3.10
CA THR A 201 0.73 -26.37 2.27
C THR A 201 1.09 -26.51 0.79
N VAL A 202 1.90 -25.58 0.26
CA VAL A 202 2.33 -25.61 -1.14
C VAL A 202 3.13 -26.86 -1.47
N ALA A 203 4.03 -27.32 -0.60
CA ALA A 203 4.83 -28.52 -0.83
C ALA A 203 3.94 -29.76 -1.08
N SER A 204 2.90 -29.93 -0.26
CA SER A 204 1.95 -31.05 -0.43
C SER A 204 1.18 -30.96 -1.76
N LEU A 205 0.79 -29.75 -2.17
CA LEU A 205 0.03 -29.51 -3.40
C LEU A 205 0.90 -29.69 -4.65
N LEU A 206 2.18 -29.30 -4.61
CA LEU A 206 3.13 -29.51 -5.70
C LEU A 206 3.32 -31.00 -6.03
N CYS A 207 3.27 -31.89 -5.04
CA CYS A 207 3.32 -33.33 -5.25
C CYS A 207 2.11 -33.89 -5.99
N ARG A 208 0.96 -33.19 -5.97
CA ARG A 208 -0.26 -33.56 -6.69
C ARG A 208 -0.26 -33.10 -8.15
N LEU A 209 0.67 -32.21 -8.53
CA LEU A 209 0.89 -31.83 -9.92
C LEU A 209 1.65 -32.94 -10.67
N PRO A 210 1.36 -33.13 -11.97
CA PRO A 210 2.15 -34.01 -12.81
C PRO A 210 3.62 -33.55 -12.89
N GLU A 211 4.50 -34.48 -13.21
CA GLU A 211 5.95 -34.25 -13.23
C GLU A 211 6.34 -33.09 -14.15
N ARG A 212 5.68 -32.97 -15.30
CA ARG A 212 5.94 -31.91 -16.28
C ARG A 212 5.67 -30.52 -15.72
N GLU A 213 4.50 -30.28 -15.14
CA GLU A 213 4.15 -28.99 -14.52
C GLU A 213 5.04 -28.68 -13.32
N ARG A 214 5.35 -29.68 -12.49
CA ARG A 214 6.28 -29.53 -11.36
C ARG A 214 7.67 -29.13 -11.83
N ARG A 215 8.17 -29.74 -12.90
CA ARG A 215 9.46 -29.40 -13.52
C ARG A 215 9.46 -27.99 -14.09
N ILE A 216 8.38 -27.58 -14.76
CA ILE A 216 8.23 -26.21 -15.27
C ILE A 216 8.26 -25.19 -14.13
N LEU A 217 7.55 -25.45 -13.02
CA LEU A 217 7.57 -24.58 -11.84
C LEU A 217 8.97 -24.54 -11.20
N ALA A 218 9.65 -25.68 -11.08
CA ALA A 218 11.00 -25.75 -10.53
C ALA A 218 11.99 -24.94 -11.39
N LEU A 219 11.98 -25.11 -12.71
CA LEU A 219 12.83 -24.33 -13.62
C LEU A 219 12.53 -22.84 -13.55
N ARG A 220 11.25 -22.46 -13.36
CA ARG A 220 10.83 -21.06 -13.31
C ARG A 220 11.21 -20.36 -12.00
N PHE A 221 10.92 -20.98 -10.85
CA PHE A 221 11.01 -20.34 -9.54
C PHE A 221 12.29 -20.69 -8.75
N TYR A 222 12.89 -21.85 -9.01
CA TYR A 222 14.17 -22.24 -8.40
C TYR A 222 15.34 -22.13 -9.40
N GLY A 223 15.09 -22.48 -10.66
CA GLY A 223 16.09 -22.40 -11.73
C GLY A 223 16.26 -21.01 -12.35
N ASN A 224 15.41 -20.03 -11.98
CA ASN A 224 15.37 -18.67 -12.53
C ASN A 224 15.33 -18.58 -14.07
N LYS A 225 14.87 -19.64 -14.75
CA LYS A 225 14.80 -19.65 -16.22
C LYS A 225 13.64 -18.81 -16.73
N THR A 226 13.87 -18.20 -17.89
CA THR A 226 12.82 -17.53 -18.67
C THR A 226 11.91 -18.58 -19.32
N GLN A 227 10.67 -18.20 -19.66
CA GLN A 227 9.74 -19.11 -20.34
C GLN A 227 10.28 -19.60 -21.69
N THR A 228 11.09 -18.79 -22.37
CA THR A 228 11.77 -19.15 -23.62
C THR A 228 12.82 -20.23 -23.40
N GLU A 229 13.66 -20.10 -22.37
CA GLU A 229 14.67 -21.11 -22.04
C GLU A 229 14.04 -22.43 -21.59
N ILE A 230 12.94 -22.35 -20.82
CA ILE A 230 12.15 -23.52 -20.41
C ILE A 230 11.54 -24.21 -21.64
N ALA A 231 11.02 -23.43 -22.59
CA ALA A 231 10.47 -23.93 -23.84
C ALA A 231 11.53 -24.66 -24.68
N THR A 232 12.73 -24.09 -24.79
CA THR A 232 13.86 -24.72 -25.47
C THR A 232 14.27 -26.03 -24.79
N GLU A 233 14.36 -26.07 -23.47
CA GLU A 233 14.76 -27.28 -22.73
C GLU A 233 13.71 -28.39 -22.83
N LEU A 234 12.43 -28.04 -22.80
CA LEU A 234 11.33 -29.01 -22.84
C LEU A 234 10.84 -29.33 -24.26
N GLY A 235 11.41 -28.71 -25.29
CA GLY A 235 11.06 -28.94 -26.69
C GLY A 235 9.65 -28.47 -27.08
N ILE A 236 9.08 -27.50 -26.37
CA ILE A 236 7.71 -26.98 -26.60
C ILE A 236 7.72 -25.49 -26.90
N SER A 237 6.60 -24.92 -27.33
CA SER A 237 6.52 -23.47 -27.57
C SER A 237 6.52 -22.66 -26.25
N GLN A 238 7.07 -21.44 -26.28
CA GLN A 238 7.06 -20.52 -25.13
C GLN A 238 5.63 -20.18 -24.70
N MET A 239 4.69 -20.09 -25.66
CA MET A 239 3.28 -19.86 -25.36
C MET A 239 2.67 -21.05 -24.59
N HIS A 240 3.05 -22.28 -24.95
CA HIS A 240 2.65 -23.48 -24.23
C HIS A 240 3.18 -23.46 -22.78
N VAL A 241 4.46 -23.11 -22.56
CA VAL A 241 5.03 -22.95 -21.20
C VAL A 241 4.26 -21.92 -20.38
N SER A 242 3.93 -20.76 -20.96
CA SER A 242 3.18 -19.71 -20.28
C SER A 242 1.78 -20.16 -19.84
N ARG A 243 1.08 -20.92 -20.69
CA ARG A 243 -0.23 -21.49 -20.37
C ARG A 243 -0.15 -22.53 -19.25
N LEU A 244 0.84 -23.42 -19.30
CA LEU A 244 1.07 -24.43 -18.25
C LEU A 244 1.37 -23.79 -16.89
N LEU A 245 2.25 -22.76 -16.87
CA LEU A 245 2.54 -21.99 -15.66
C LEU A 245 1.29 -21.33 -15.10
N SER A 246 0.53 -20.62 -15.94
CA SER A 246 -0.68 -19.92 -15.51
C SER A 246 -1.72 -20.88 -14.92
N ARG A 247 -1.92 -22.04 -15.56
CA ARG A 247 -2.84 -23.08 -15.07
C ARG A 247 -2.38 -23.69 -13.75
N ALA A 248 -1.08 -24.03 -13.66
CA ALA A 248 -0.52 -24.59 -12.43
C ALA A 248 -0.63 -23.62 -11.25
N LEU A 249 -0.32 -22.34 -11.48
CA LEU A 249 -0.43 -21.30 -10.45
C LEU A 249 -1.89 -21.02 -10.05
N ALA A 250 -2.81 -20.98 -11.01
CA ALA A 250 -4.23 -20.80 -10.73
C ALA A 250 -4.79 -21.94 -9.87
N TRP A 251 -4.45 -23.18 -10.23
CA TRP A 251 -4.85 -24.35 -9.46
C TRP A 251 -4.23 -24.37 -8.06
N LEU A 252 -2.92 -24.07 -7.93
CA LEU A 252 -2.26 -23.97 -6.62
C LEU A 252 -2.94 -22.95 -5.73
N ARG A 253 -3.31 -21.79 -6.28
CA ARG A 253 -4.02 -20.74 -5.53
C ARG A 253 -5.41 -21.16 -5.08
N GLU A 254 -6.20 -21.80 -5.95
CA GLU A 254 -7.52 -22.33 -5.58
C GLU A 254 -7.38 -23.44 -4.53
N ALA A 255 -6.38 -24.31 -4.68
CA ALA A 255 -6.13 -25.41 -3.78
C ALA A 255 -5.65 -24.98 -2.39
N MET A 256 -4.87 -23.89 -2.29
CA MET A 256 -4.46 -23.30 -1.00
C MET A 256 -5.64 -22.70 -0.22
N LEU A 257 -6.70 -22.25 -0.91
CA LEU A 257 -7.87 -21.61 -0.30
C LEU A 257 -9.01 -22.61 0.00
N SER A 258 -8.78 -23.92 -0.19
CA SER A 258 -9.81 -24.96 -0.04
C SER A 258 -9.35 -26.07 0.89
N ASP A 259 -10.18 -26.43 1.88
CA ASP A 259 -9.93 -27.56 2.79
C ASP A 259 -9.97 -28.93 2.09
N ALA A 260 -10.60 -29.00 0.92
CA ALA A 260 -10.65 -30.17 0.06
C ALA A 260 -10.14 -29.80 -1.35
N PRO A 261 -8.83 -29.85 -1.61
CA PRO A 261 -8.31 -29.37 -2.87
C PRO A 261 -8.68 -30.35 -3.98
N LYS A 262 -9.35 -29.84 -5.02
CA LYS A 262 -9.77 -30.61 -6.20
C LYS A 262 -8.56 -31.34 -6.80
N GLN A 263 -8.76 -32.56 -7.28
CA GLN A 263 -7.71 -33.28 -8.01
C GLN A 263 -7.24 -32.44 -9.19
N TRP A 264 -5.94 -32.46 -9.48
CA TRP A 264 -5.42 -31.88 -10.71
C TRP A 264 -6.05 -32.62 -11.89
N GLN A 265 -6.97 -31.95 -12.58
CA GLN A 265 -7.58 -32.48 -13.79
C GLN A 265 -6.60 -32.25 -14.94
N ALA A 266 -5.66 -33.17 -15.10
CA ALA A 266 -4.91 -33.30 -16.34
C ALA A 266 -5.92 -33.66 -17.44
N GLY A 267 -6.44 -32.66 -18.16
CA GLY A 267 -7.19 -32.88 -19.39
C GLY A 267 -8.68 -32.56 -19.42
N MET A 268 -9.27 -31.81 -18.47
CA MET A 268 -10.65 -31.32 -18.63
C MET A 268 -10.83 -29.88 -18.14
N GLY A 269 -10.70 -28.92 -19.06
CA GLY A 269 -10.95 -27.49 -18.90
C GLY A 269 -10.63 -26.79 -20.24
N PRO A 270 -11.41 -25.78 -20.69
CA PRO A 270 -11.65 -25.49 -22.11
C PRO A 270 -10.36 -25.10 -22.85
N GLY A 271 -9.89 -25.98 -23.74
CA GLY A 271 -8.61 -25.83 -24.45
C GLY A 271 -8.25 -27.08 -25.26
N GLU A 272 -9.21 -27.54 -26.04
CA GLU A 272 -9.22 -28.78 -26.83
C GLU A 272 -8.43 -28.66 -28.15
N HIS A 273 -7.29 -27.97 -28.18
CA HIS A 273 -6.61 -27.66 -29.45
C HIS A 273 -5.10 -27.94 -29.44
N HIS A 274 -4.70 -29.18 -29.15
CA HIS A 274 -3.40 -29.72 -29.60
C HIS A 274 -3.54 -30.78 -30.70
N GLU A 275 -4.76 -31.26 -30.98
CA GLU A 275 -5.01 -32.02 -32.21
C GLU A 275 -5.48 -31.07 -33.30
N ILE A 276 -4.64 -30.91 -34.32
CA ILE A 276 -5.08 -30.36 -35.58
C ILE A 276 -5.99 -31.39 -36.25
N THR A 277 -7.21 -31.00 -36.58
CA THR A 277 -8.10 -31.80 -37.41
C THR A 277 -8.11 -31.20 -38.81
N VAL A 278 -7.74 -32.02 -39.81
CA VAL A 278 -7.81 -31.63 -41.21
C VAL A 278 -8.86 -32.51 -41.90
N GLN A 279 -10.04 -31.94 -42.16
CA GLN A 279 -11.10 -32.63 -42.89
C GLN A 279 -10.97 -32.36 -44.38
N ARG A 280 -10.85 -33.42 -45.17
CA ARG A 280 -10.79 -33.35 -46.64
C ARG A 280 -12.15 -33.63 -47.26
N ARG A 281 -12.58 -32.76 -48.19
CA ARG A 281 -13.78 -32.93 -49.00
C ARG A 281 -13.44 -32.86 -50.49
N ASP A 282 -13.67 -33.95 -51.20
CA ASP A 282 -13.39 -34.05 -52.62
C ASP A 282 -14.64 -33.78 -53.46
N LYS A 283 -14.53 -32.85 -54.41
CA LYS A 283 -15.52 -32.61 -55.47
C LYS A 283 -14.86 -32.84 -56.84
N ALA A 284 -15.67 -32.97 -57.89
CA ALA A 284 -15.21 -33.31 -59.25
C ALA A 284 -14.08 -32.41 -59.78
N SER A 285 -14.06 -31.13 -59.40
CA SER A 285 -13.09 -30.11 -59.86
C SER A 285 -12.38 -29.33 -58.74
N LEU A 286 -12.59 -29.70 -57.47
CA LEU A 286 -12.08 -28.97 -56.30
C LEU A 286 -11.87 -29.90 -55.11
N VAL A 287 -10.72 -29.81 -54.43
CA VAL A 287 -10.50 -30.41 -53.11
C VAL A 287 -10.51 -29.32 -52.05
N ARG A 288 -11.35 -29.48 -51.01
CA ARG A 288 -11.42 -28.55 -49.87
C ARG A 288 -10.82 -29.19 -48.64
N LEU A 289 -9.93 -28.47 -47.95
CA LEU A 289 -9.38 -28.82 -46.65
C LEU A 289 -9.94 -27.87 -45.60
N ASP A 290 -10.70 -28.39 -44.64
CA ASP A 290 -11.19 -27.64 -43.48
C ASP A 290 -10.27 -27.95 -42.29
N VAL A 291 -9.55 -26.93 -41.81
CA VAL A 291 -8.56 -27.06 -40.74
C VAL A 291 -9.13 -26.46 -39.45
N ALA A 292 -9.04 -27.22 -38.36
CA ALA A 292 -9.40 -26.78 -37.02
C ALA A 292 -8.31 -27.17 -36.01
N GLY A 293 -8.09 -26.34 -34.99
CA GLY A 293 -7.06 -26.53 -33.96
C GLY A 293 -5.88 -25.57 -34.10
N GLU A 294 -5.04 -25.48 -33.06
CA GLU A 294 -3.81 -24.67 -33.09
C GLU A 294 -2.81 -25.31 -34.03
N VAL A 295 -2.27 -24.51 -34.96
CA VAL A 295 -1.22 -24.96 -35.88
C VAL A 295 0.11 -24.38 -35.41
N ASP A 296 0.85 -25.19 -34.66
CA ASP A 296 2.16 -24.86 -34.13
C ASP A 296 3.24 -25.83 -34.61
N ARG A 297 4.47 -25.68 -34.10
CA ARG A 297 5.59 -26.60 -34.41
C ARG A 297 5.26 -28.08 -34.25
N ASP A 298 4.44 -28.44 -33.25
CA ASP A 298 4.14 -29.83 -32.92
C ASP A 298 2.98 -30.38 -33.77
N THR A 299 2.15 -29.50 -34.34
CA THR A 299 0.94 -29.85 -35.11
C THR A 299 0.97 -29.42 -36.58
N ALA A 300 2.06 -28.83 -37.06
CA ALA A 300 2.18 -28.38 -38.46
C ALA A 300 2.31 -29.54 -39.47
N ASP A 301 2.81 -30.70 -39.04
CA ASP A 301 3.10 -31.83 -39.94
C ASP A 301 1.84 -32.45 -40.56
N PRO A 302 0.74 -32.72 -39.83
CA PRO A 302 -0.51 -33.17 -40.42
C PRO A 302 -1.09 -32.20 -41.46
N LEU A 303 -1.00 -30.89 -41.22
CA LEU A 303 -1.41 -29.88 -42.21
C LEU A 303 -0.57 -29.99 -43.48
N ARG A 304 0.75 -30.10 -43.33
CA ARG A 304 1.68 -30.22 -44.46
C ARG A 304 1.38 -31.47 -45.28
N ALA A 305 1.21 -32.61 -44.63
CA ALA A 305 0.88 -33.88 -45.29
C ALA A 305 -0.44 -33.79 -46.08
N ALA A 306 -1.50 -33.29 -45.44
CA ALA A 306 -2.81 -33.15 -46.07
C ALA A 306 -2.81 -32.21 -47.28
N LEU A 307 -2.02 -31.13 -47.24
CA LEU A 307 -1.84 -30.23 -48.38
C LEU A 307 -1.17 -30.92 -49.57
N LEU A 308 -0.08 -31.66 -49.32
CA LEU A 308 0.65 -32.36 -50.37
C LEU A 308 -0.20 -33.46 -51.00
N GLU A 309 -0.92 -34.23 -50.19
CA GLU A 309 -1.85 -35.25 -50.67
C GLU A 309 -3.01 -34.66 -51.48
N ALA A 310 -3.55 -33.52 -51.05
CA ALA A 310 -4.62 -32.84 -51.79
C ALA A 310 -4.14 -32.31 -53.15
N VAL A 311 -2.94 -31.74 -53.21
CA VAL A 311 -2.33 -31.30 -54.48
C VAL A 311 -2.13 -32.50 -55.40
N GLN A 312 -1.53 -33.58 -54.91
CA GLN A 312 -1.27 -34.78 -55.71
C GLN A 312 -2.56 -35.38 -56.28
N ALA A 313 -3.64 -35.44 -55.48
CA ALA A 313 -4.90 -36.03 -55.91
C ALA A 313 -5.66 -35.21 -56.99
N VAL A 314 -5.29 -33.94 -57.17
CA VAL A 314 -5.88 -33.05 -58.19
C VAL A 314 -4.99 -32.95 -59.44
N SER A 315 -3.69 -33.26 -59.32
CA SER A 315 -2.72 -33.24 -60.43
C SER A 315 -3.13 -34.11 -61.62
N ASP A 316 -3.82 -35.23 -61.38
CA ASP A 316 -4.21 -36.19 -62.43
C ASP A 316 -5.62 -35.95 -62.99
N ARG A 317 -6.35 -34.93 -62.51
CA ARG A 317 -7.75 -34.65 -62.91
C ARG A 317 -7.83 -33.76 -64.17
N PRO A 318 -8.88 -33.90 -65.00
CA PRO A 318 -9.18 -32.95 -66.08
C PRO A 318 -9.51 -31.56 -65.49
N GLN A 319 -9.11 -30.51 -66.21
CA GLN A 319 -9.24 -29.12 -65.72
C GLN A 319 -10.70 -28.72 -65.45
N PRO A 320 -10.96 -27.84 -64.45
CA PRO A 320 -10.00 -27.09 -63.63
C PRO A 320 -9.48 -27.84 -62.39
N ARG A 321 -8.23 -27.50 -61.99
CA ARG A 321 -7.47 -28.10 -60.89
C ARG A 321 -7.33 -27.11 -59.74
N GLU A 322 -8.14 -27.25 -58.69
CA GLU A 322 -8.16 -26.31 -57.56
C GLU A 322 -8.13 -27.01 -56.20
N VAL A 323 -7.38 -26.43 -55.25
CA VAL A 323 -7.35 -26.80 -53.84
C VAL A 323 -7.71 -25.57 -53.00
N ALA A 324 -8.69 -25.68 -52.12
CA ALA A 324 -9.10 -24.61 -51.21
C ALA A 324 -8.89 -25.03 -49.75
N VAL A 325 -8.27 -24.15 -48.96
CA VAL A 325 -7.99 -24.36 -47.52
C VAL A 325 -8.83 -23.38 -46.71
N SER A 326 -9.65 -23.89 -45.81
CA SER A 326 -10.42 -23.11 -44.84
C SER A 326 -9.71 -23.17 -43.49
N LEU A 327 -9.38 -22.00 -42.92
CA LEU A 327 -8.70 -21.88 -41.63
C LEU A 327 -9.66 -21.36 -40.54
N ALA A 328 -10.95 -21.66 -40.66
CA ALA A 328 -11.99 -21.01 -39.86
C ALA A 328 -11.89 -21.43 -38.39
N GLY A 329 -11.52 -22.70 -38.18
CA GLY A 329 -11.28 -23.30 -36.87
C GLY A 329 -9.85 -23.15 -36.38
N VAL A 330 -8.99 -22.36 -37.03
CA VAL A 330 -7.60 -22.15 -36.61
C VAL A 330 -7.51 -20.85 -35.81
N PRO A 331 -7.35 -20.91 -34.47
CA PRO A 331 -7.25 -19.69 -33.66
C PRO A 331 -5.86 -19.05 -33.77
N ILE A 332 -4.81 -19.86 -33.93
CA ILE A 332 -3.41 -19.42 -33.95
C ILE A 332 -2.64 -20.26 -34.96
N ILE A 333 -1.76 -19.59 -35.72
CA ILE A 333 -0.78 -20.22 -36.59
C ILE A 333 0.61 -19.64 -36.31
N ASP A 334 1.60 -20.49 -36.07
CA ASP A 334 2.98 -20.08 -35.86
C ASP A 334 3.83 -20.16 -37.15
N ALA A 335 5.15 -19.95 -37.02
CA ALA A 335 6.07 -20.03 -38.15
C ALA A 335 6.12 -21.43 -38.81
N ALA A 336 5.93 -22.51 -38.06
CA ALA A 336 5.91 -23.87 -38.61
C ALA A 336 4.61 -24.13 -39.40
N GLY A 337 3.47 -23.65 -38.91
CA GLY A 337 2.21 -23.67 -39.65
C GLY A 337 2.26 -22.86 -40.94
N VAL A 338 2.87 -21.67 -40.91
CA VAL A 338 3.14 -20.86 -42.12
C VAL A 338 4.03 -21.61 -43.10
N SER A 339 5.08 -22.27 -42.61
CA SER A 339 5.97 -23.09 -43.44
C SER A 339 5.23 -24.27 -44.09
N ALA A 340 4.30 -24.92 -43.40
CA ALA A 340 3.45 -25.97 -43.98
C ALA A 340 2.58 -25.45 -45.13
N LEU A 341 1.99 -24.25 -45.00
CA LEU A 341 1.21 -23.61 -46.07
C LEU A 341 2.07 -23.22 -47.27
N LEU A 342 3.29 -22.73 -47.04
CA LEU A 342 4.25 -22.41 -48.10
C LEU A 342 4.68 -23.66 -48.88
N ALA A 343 4.97 -24.76 -48.18
CA ALA A 343 5.28 -26.04 -48.83
C ALA A 343 4.13 -26.53 -49.73
N GLY A 344 2.88 -26.39 -49.27
CA GLY A 344 1.70 -26.69 -50.08
C GLY A 344 1.57 -25.80 -51.32
N LEU A 345 1.89 -24.50 -51.20
CA LEU A 345 1.89 -23.55 -52.31
C LEU A 345 2.96 -23.88 -53.37
N GLU A 346 4.16 -24.24 -52.94
CA GLU A 346 5.25 -24.66 -53.82
C GLU A 346 4.87 -25.92 -54.61
N ALA A 347 4.31 -26.94 -53.93
CA ALA A 347 3.81 -28.14 -54.57
C ALA A 347 2.69 -27.85 -55.58
N ALA A 348 1.74 -26.98 -55.23
CA ALA A 348 0.65 -26.60 -56.12
C ALA A 348 1.16 -25.90 -57.39
N ARG A 349 2.15 -25.00 -57.25
CA ARG A 349 2.80 -24.32 -58.40
C ARG A 349 3.51 -25.32 -59.32
N ALA A 350 4.24 -26.28 -58.76
CA ALA A 350 4.93 -27.31 -59.53
C ALA A 350 3.97 -28.20 -60.32
N ALA A 351 2.78 -28.46 -59.78
CA ALA A 351 1.75 -29.29 -60.43
C ALA A 351 0.76 -28.52 -61.32
N GLY A 352 0.88 -27.18 -61.42
CA GLY A 352 -0.08 -26.34 -62.15
C GLY A 352 -1.48 -26.30 -61.50
N VAL A 353 -1.57 -26.52 -60.20
CA VAL A 353 -2.81 -26.53 -59.40
C VAL A 353 -3.00 -25.15 -58.75
N ARG A 354 -4.23 -24.62 -58.77
CA ARG A 354 -4.54 -23.35 -58.09
C ARG A 354 -4.82 -23.60 -56.60
N LEU A 355 -4.01 -23.03 -55.70
CA LEU A 355 -4.23 -23.06 -54.25
C LEU A 355 -4.88 -21.77 -53.76
N ARG A 356 -5.93 -21.87 -52.95
CA ARG A 356 -6.58 -20.72 -52.28
C ARG A 356 -6.73 -20.96 -50.79
N ILE A 357 -6.56 -19.91 -49.98
CA ILE A 357 -6.76 -19.94 -48.53
C ILE A 357 -7.88 -18.95 -48.16
N GLY A 358 -8.92 -19.43 -47.51
CA GLY A 358 -10.12 -18.66 -47.15
C GLY A 358 -10.53 -18.89 -45.70
N ASP A 359 -11.62 -18.23 -45.30
CA ASP A 359 -12.30 -18.38 -44.00
C ASP A 359 -11.30 -18.41 -42.84
N MET A 360 -10.70 -17.28 -42.48
CA MET A 360 -9.63 -17.22 -41.47
C MET A 360 -9.86 -16.07 -40.50
N GLN A 361 -9.48 -16.28 -39.23
CA GLN A 361 -9.59 -15.26 -38.19
C GLN A 361 -8.65 -14.07 -38.46
N VAL A 362 -8.95 -12.92 -37.87
CA VAL A 362 -8.22 -11.65 -38.07
C VAL A 362 -6.73 -11.79 -37.76
N TYR A 363 -6.40 -12.50 -36.67
CA TYR A 363 -5.01 -12.73 -36.26
C TYR A 363 -4.25 -13.58 -37.28
N VAL A 364 -4.80 -14.74 -37.66
CA VAL A 364 -4.23 -15.64 -38.67
C VAL A 364 -4.03 -14.90 -40.01
N ARG A 365 -5.01 -14.10 -40.44
CA ARG A 365 -4.92 -13.27 -41.64
C ARG A 365 -3.73 -12.31 -41.59
N ARG A 366 -3.48 -11.68 -40.44
CA ARG A 366 -2.32 -10.78 -40.25
C ARG A 366 -1.01 -11.54 -40.36
N THR A 367 -0.91 -12.71 -39.73
CA THR A 367 0.29 -13.56 -39.79
C THR A 367 0.61 -14.01 -41.21
N LEU A 368 -0.39 -14.49 -41.96
CA LEU A 368 -0.22 -14.93 -43.36
C LEU A 368 0.14 -13.76 -44.30
N ARG A 369 -0.39 -12.55 -44.03
CA ARG A 369 -0.04 -11.35 -44.78
C ARG A 369 1.43 -10.97 -44.62
N VAL A 370 1.96 -11.06 -43.39
CA VAL A 370 3.39 -10.82 -43.10
C VAL A 370 4.26 -11.85 -43.80
N ALA A 371 3.79 -13.10 -43.90
CA ALA A 371 4.48 -14.17 -44.60
C ALA A 371 4.38 -14.11 -46.15
N GLY A 372 3.73 -13.09 -46.71
CA GLY A 372 3.65 -12.89 -48.17
C GLY A 372 2.60 -13.73 -48.89
N LEU A 373 1.67 -14.38 -48.18
CA LEU A 373 0.65 -15.27 -48.77
C LEU A 373 -0.58 -14.53 -49.33
N ASN A 374 -0.56 -13.19 -49.41
CA ASN A 374 -1.67 -12.36 -49.92
C ASN A 374 -2.24 -12.82 -51.28
N PRO A 375 -1.45 -13.23 -52.30
CA PRO A 375 -1.97 -13.55 -53.63
C PRO A 375 -2.92 -14.74 -53.68
N ILE A 376 -2.86 -15.63 -52.68
CA ILE A 376 -3.69 -16.84 -52.60
C ILE A 376 -4.82 -16.73 -51.58
N MET A 377 -4.92 -15.59 -50.87
CA MET A 377 -5.94 -15.37 -49.86
C MET A 377 -7.25 -14.89 -50.49
N SER A 378 -8.36 -15.50 -50.11
CA SER A 378 -9.69 -15.06 -50.52
C SER A 378 -10.09 -13.75 -49.82
N ALA A 379 -10.87 -12.92 -50.53
CA ALA A 379 -11.44 -11.69 -49.98
C ALA A 379 -12.25 -11.99 -48.71
N PRO A 380 -12.20 -11.13 -47.68
CA PRO A 380 -13.02 -11.33 -46.48
C PRO A 380 -14.50 -11.36 -46.88
N HIS A 381 -15.25 -12.36 -46.41
CA HIS A 381 -16.71 -12.26 -46.43
C HIS A 381 -17.10 -11.15 -45.46
N ALA A 382 -17.89 -10.19 -45.96
CA ALA A 382 -18.38 -9.03 -45.23
C ALA A 382 -19.38 -9.42 -44.14
#